data_AF-A0ABD1TN94-F1
#
_entry.id   AF-A0ABD1TN94-F1
#
_cell.length_a   1.000
_cell.length_b   1.000
_cell.length_c   1.000
_cell.angle_alpha   90.00
_cell.angle_beta   90.00
_cell.angle_gamma   90.00
#
_symmetry.space_group_name_H-M   'P 1'
#
loop_
_entity.id
_entity.type
_entity.pdbx_description
1 polymer ?
#
loop_
_entity_poly.entity_id
_entity_poly.type
_entity_poly.pdbx_seq_one_letter_code
_entity_poly.pdbx_strand_id
1 'polypeptide(L)'
;MAPGRCSSWMNNECPAGNSAIEPYIAGHFMILCHAQTVKLYREKYKPYQKGQIGIVLVSPWFVPYSKRQADVKAAQRALDFMYGWFLNPLTYGDYPKSMHALVGKRLPNFTHEEAELVKGSYDFLGLNYYTSFYAANLPAVNTVNISMLTDSKTNLSSERNGKFIGDQTGYSMFYVYPRGLKDLLIYTKQKYKNPTIYITECGISYANITTIKQGTNDPQRVDFYRGHLLAVKQAIT
;
A
#
# COMPACT_ATOMS: atom_id res chain seq x y z
N MET A 1 -17.90 9.42 -11.08
CA MET A 1 -16.93 8.46 -10.50
C MET A 1 -16.89 8.67 -8.99
N ALA A 2 -16.73 7.63 -8.16
CA ALA A 2 -17.15 7.65 -6.76
C ALA A 2 -16.07 8.08 -5.74
N PRO A 3 -16.46 8.73 -4.62
CA PRO A 3 -17.31 9.92 -4.67
C PRO A 3 -16.65 11.09 -5.43
N GLY A 4 -15.41 10.91 -5.92
CA GLY A 4 -14.72 11.87 -6.78
C GLY A 4 -14.33 13.17 -6.08
N ARG A 5 -14.16 13.15 -4.76
CA ARG A 5 -13.84 14.36 -3.98
C ARG A 5 -12.36 14.72 -4.08
N CYS A 6 -12.08 16.00 -4.27
CA CYS A 6 -10.73 16.56 -4.22
C CYS A 6 -10.76 18.07 -3.96
N SER A 7 -9.62 18.66 -3.63
CA SER A 7 -9.48 20.12 -3.63
C SER A 7 -9.62 20.67 -5.05
N SER A 8 -10.27 21.83 -5.21
CA SER A 8 -10.55 22.44 -6.52
C SER A 8 -9.33 22.57 -7.43
N TRP A 9 -8.19 23.00 -6.88
CA TRP A 9 -6.94 23.15 -7.64
C TRP A 9 -6.39 21.84 -8.25
N MET A 10 -6.82 20.68 -7.75
CA MET A 10 -6.38 19.37 -8.24
C MET A 10 -7.20 18.93 -9.45
N ASN A 11 -8.52 19.12 -9.39
CA ASN A 11 -9.43 18.93 -10.50
C ASN A 11 -10.70 19.76 -10.24
N ASN A 12 -10.99 20.71 -11.14
CA ASN A 12 -12.16 21.58 -11.04
C ASN A 12 -13.49 20.84 -11.25
N GLU A 13 -13.46 19.60 -11.73
CA GLU A 13 -14.65 18.74 -11.89
C GLU A 13 -15.05 18.01 -10.59
N CYS A 14 -14.23 18.08 -9.53
CA CYS A 14 -14.58 17.48 -8.24
C CYS A 14 -15.79 18.21 -7.63
N PRO A 15 -16.83 17.48 -7.16
CA PRO A 15 -18.05 18.11 -6.65
C PRO A 15 -17.83 18.91 -5.36
N ALA A 16 -16.87 18.47 -4.54
CA ALA A 16 -16.35 19.13 -3.35
C ALA A 16 -15.15 18.32 -2.85
N GLY A 17 -14.38 18.84 -1.88
CA GLY A 17 -13.37 18.03 -1.20
C GLY A 17 -12.19 18.80 -0.65
N ASN A 18 -11.38 18.10 0.12
CA ASN A 18 -10.08 18.59 0.57
C ASN A 18 -9.05 17.46 0.53
N SER A 19 -8.18 17.49 -0.49
CA SER A 19 -7.15 16.47 -0.73
C SER A 19 -6.09 16.40 0.38
N ALA A 20 -6.00 17.40 1.25
CA ALA A 20 -5.07 17.42 2.37
C ALA A 20 -5.62 16.74 3.64
N ILE A 21 -6.93 16.57 3.77
CA ILE A 21 -7.56 16.17 5.05
C ILE A 21 -8.46 14.95 4.89
N GLU A 22 -9.33 14.96 3.88
CA GLU A 22 -10.35 13.93 3.72
C GLU A 22 -9.80 12.51 3.55
N PRO A 23 -8.66 12.28 2.86
CA PRO A 23 -8.06 10.96 2.83
C PRO A 23 -7.70 10.41 4.22
N TYR A 24 -7.24 11.27 5.14
CA TYR A 24 -6.90 10.88 6.52
C TYR A 24 -8.14 10.56 7.34
N ILE A 25 -9.20 11.34 7.20
CA ILE A 25 -10.48 11.08 7.86
C ILE A 25 -11.08 9.76 7.35
N ALA A 26 -11.11 9.56 6.02
CA ALA A 26 -11.63 8.34 5.42
C ALA A 26 -10.82 7.11 5.86
N GLY A 27 -9.48 7.17 5.79
CA GLY A 27 -8.61 6.08 6.24
C GLY A 27 -8.79 5.75 7.72
N HIS A 28 -8.95 6.76 8.58
CA HIS A 28 -9.19 6.57 10.01
C HIS A 28 -10.51 5.83 10.28
N PHE A 29 -11.62 6.27 9.69
CA PHE A 29 -12.90 5.59 9.86
C PHE A 29 -12.93 4.20 9.22
N MET A 30 -12.22 3.98 8.10
CA MET A 30 -12.07 2.63 7.54
C MET A 30 -11.41 1.68 8.54
N ILE A 31 -10.38 2.13 9.25
CA ILE A 31 -9.70 1.33 10.28
C ILE A 31 -10.63 1.05 11.47
N LEU A 32 -11.37 2.04 11.96
CA LEU A 32 -12.32 1.86 13.06
C LEU A 32 -13.48 0.93 12.69
N CYS A 33 -14.08 1.11 11.51
CA CYS A 33 -15.14 0.25 10.99
C CYS A 33 -14.65 -1.21 10.84
N HIS A 34 -13.43 -1.39 10.31
CA HIS A 34 -12.79 -2.70 10.23
C HIS A 34 -12.65 -3.33 11.61
N ALA A 35 -12.08 -2.62 12.58
CA ALA A 35 -11.84 -3.14 13.92
C ALA A 35 -13.14 -3.50 14.66
N GLN A 36 -14.17 -2.66 14.53
CA GLN A 36 -15.50 -2.94 15.09
C GLN A 36 -16.13 -4.19 14.45
N THR A 37 -15.96 -4.37 13.14
CA THR A 37 -16.45 -5.56 12.43
C THR A 37 -15.73 -6.83 12.88
N VAL A 38 -14.41 -6.74 13.11
CA VAL A 38 -13.61 -7.86 13.62
C VAL A 38 -14.02 -8.23 15.04
N LYS A 39 -14.26 -7.23 15.90
CA LYS A 39 -14.80 -7.46 17.25
C LYS A 39 -16.13 -8.20 17.19
N LEU A 40 -17.09 -7.69 16.40
CA LEU A 40 -18.39 -8.33 16.20
C LEU A 40 -18.24 -9.77 15.69
N TYR A 41 -17.39 -9.99 14.70
CA TYR A 41 -17.13 -11.33 14.15
C TYR A 41 -16.63 -12.29 15.23
N ARG A 42 -15.61 -11.88 15.99
CA ARG A 42 -14.98 -12.69 17.03
C ARG A 42 -15.94 -13.01 18.18
N GLU A 43 -16.75 -12.06 18.60
CA GLU A 43 -17.66 -12.22 19.74
C GLU A 43 -18.91 -13.04 19.36
N LYS A 44 -19.50 -12.77 18.19
CA LYS A 44 -20.81 -13.33 17.84
C LYS A 44 -20.75 -14.54 16.90
N TYR A 45 -19.83 -14.54 15.94
CA TYR A 45 -19.88 -15.49 14.81
C TYR A 45 -18.77 -16.55 14.86
N LYS A 46 -17.56 -16.18 15.29
CA LYS A 46 -16.41 -17.08 15.36
C LYS A 46 -16.62 -18.33 16.23
N PRO A 47 -17.33 -18.29 17.38
CA PRO A 47 -17.58 -19.50 18.19
C PRO A 47 -18.29 -20.62 17.42
N TYR A 48 -19.11 -20.28 16.42
CA TYR A 48 -19.91 -21.25 15.66
C TYR A 48 -19.31 -21.52 14.28
N GLN A 49 -18.87 -20.47 13.57
CA GLN A 49 -18.39 -20.58 12.19
C GLN A 49 -16.92 -21.03 12.11
N LYS A 50 -16.12 -20.77 13.15
CA LYS A 50 -14.69 -21.09 13.21
C LYS A 50 -13.85 -20.50 12.07
N GLY A 51 -14.32 -19.45 11.41
CA GLY A 51 -13.60 -18.78 10.33
C GLY A 51 -12.56 -17.76 10.83
N GLN A 52 -11.93 -17.12 9.85
CA GLN A 52 -10.93 -16.07 10.06
C GLN A 52 -11.37 -14.79 9.36
N ILE A 53 -11.00 -13.65 9.94
CA ILE A 53 -11.26 -12.32 9.37
C ILE A 53 -9.95 -11.53 9.29
N GLY A 54 -9.78 -10.76 8.21
CA GLY A 54 -8.55 -10.02 7.95
C GLY A 54 -8.83 -8.74 7.19
N ILE A 55 -7.77 -8.00 6.91
CA ILE A 55 -7.77 -6.84 6.03
C ILE A 55 -7.03 -7.18 4.74
N VAL A 56 -7.43 -6.59 3.61
CA VAL A 56 -6.68 -6.65 2.36
C VAL A 56 -6.00 -5.32 2.12
N LEU A 57 -4.68 -5.32 1.96
CA LEU A 57 -3.89 -4.11 1.70
C LEU A 57 -3.17 -4.22 0.36
N VAL A 58 -3.18 -3.12 -0.39
CA VAL A 58 -2.36 -2.97 -1.59
C VAL A 58 -1.07 -2.24 -1.26
N SER A 59 0.06 -2.77 -1.73
CA SER A 59 1.33 -2.07 -1.56
C SER A 59 2.34 -2.47 -2.64
N PRO A 60 2.95 -1.50 -3.35
CA PRO A 60 4.18 -1.74 -4.07
C PRO A 60 5.36 -1.81 -3.10
N TRP A 61 6.47 -2.39 -3.53
CA TRP A 61 7.73 -2.25 -2.81
C TRP A 61 8.48 -0.99 -3.26
N PHE A 62 9.20 -0.36 -2.33
CA PHE A 62 9.94 0.87 -2.58
C PHE A 62 11.44 0.62 -2.46
N VAL A 63 12.14 0.70 -3.59
CA VAL A 63 13.59 0.61 -3.64
C VAL A 63 14.17 2.03 -3.46
N PRO A 64 15.14 2.26 -2.56
CA PRO A 64 15.82 3.55 -2.48
C PRO A 64 16.42 3.94 -3.83
N TYR A 65 16.18 5.18 -4.27
CA TYR A 65 16.71 5.67 -5.54
C TYR A 65 18.24 5.64 -5.55
N SER A 66 18.90 6.00 -4.45
CA SER A 66 20.34 5.86 -4.29
C SER A 66 20.73 5.32 -2.90
N LYS A 67 22.04 5.13 -2.68
CA LYS A 67 22.58 4.77 -1.36
C LYS A 67 22.58 5.93 -0.36
N ARG A 68 22.19 7.15 -0.77
CA ARG A 68 22.08 8.30 0.13
C ARG A 68 21.07 7.98 1.23
N GLN A 69 21.43 8.27 2.48
CA GLN A 69 20.54 8.04 3.62
C GLN A 69 19.18 8.74 3.47
N ALA A 70 19.14 9.88 2.77
CA ALA A 70 17.90 10.59 2.46
C ALA A 70 16.93 9.72 1.62
N ASP A 71 17.44 9.02 0.60
CA ASP A 71 16.61 8.18 -0.28
C ASP A 71 16.22 6.87 0.39
N VAL A 72 17.08 6.33 1.25
CA VAL A 72 16.73 5.19 2.13
C VAL A 72 15.58 5.57 3.05
N LYS A 73 15.66 6.74 3.70
CA LYS A 73 14.54 7.27 4.51
C LYS A 73 13.31 7.56 3.65
N ALA A 74 13.47 8.01 2.42
CA ALA A 74 12.34 8.24 1.51
C ALA A 74 11.61 6.95 1.16
N ALA A 75 12.33 5.87 0.83
CA ALA A 75 11.72 4.56 0.59
C ALA A 75 10.90 4.07 1.80
N GLN A 76 11.43 4.25 3.02
CA GLN A 76 10.69 3.92 4.23
C GLN A 76 9.44 4.79 4.40
N ARG A 77 9.51 6.10 4.14
CA ARG A 77 8.33 6.98 4.19
C ARG A 77 7.28 6.59 3.15
N ALA A 78 7.67 6.27 1.93
CA ALA A 78 6.73 5.80 0.92
C ALA A 78 6.01 4.51 1.37
N LEU A 79 6.75 3.58 1.97
CA LEU A 79 6.19 2.36 2.53
C LEU A 79 5.28 2.61 3.73
N ASP A 80 5.66 3.53 4.63
CA ASP A 80 4.83 3.92 5.76
C ASP A 80 3.50 4.53 5.29
N PHE A 81 3.52 5.39 4.26
CA PHE A 81 2.31 6.03 3.73
C PHE A 81 1.44 5.10 2.89
N MET A 82 2.00 4.08 2.22
CA MET A 82 1.21 3.14 1.42
C MET A 82 0.72 1.92 2.20
N TYR A 83 1.54 1.40 3.10
CA TYR A 83 1.30 0.13 3.77
C TYR A 83 1.18 0.30 5.28
N GLY A 84 2.12 1.03 5.88
CA GLY A 84 2.13 1.31 7.31
C GLY A 84 0.91 2.09 7.79
N TRP A 85 0.32 2.94 6.95
CA TRP A 85 -0.85 3.76 7.29
C TRP A 85 -1.99 2.90 7.83
N PHE A 86 -2.25 1.74 7.22
CA PHE A 86 -3.27 0.82 7.69
C PHE A 86 -2.69 -0.29 8.58
N LEU A 87 -1.54 -0.87 8.24
CA LEU A 87 -1.04 -2.03 8.98
C LEU A 87 -0.44 -1.68 10.35
N ASN A 88 0.12 -0.48 10.51
CA ASN A 88 0.72 -0.06 11.78
C ASN A 88 -0.33 0.12 12.89
N PRO A 89 -1.49 0.78 12.64
CA PRO A 89 -2.59 0.80 13.61
C PRO A 89 -3.05 -0.61 13.98
N LEU A 90 -3.28 -1.48 12.99
CA LEU A 90 -3.72 -2.85 13.25
C LEU A 90 -2.70 -3.66 14.07
N THR A 91 -1.39 -3.38 13.95
CA THR A 91 -0.35 -4.13 14.69
C THR A 91 -0.01 -3.54 16.06
N TYR A 92 -0.05 -2.21 16.17
CA TYR A 92 0.54 -1.45 17.27
C TYR A 92 -0.43 -0.48 17.96
N GLY A 93 -1.62 -0.24 17.40
CA GLY A 93 -2.63 0.67 17.94
C GLY A 93 -2.42 2.15 17.57
N ASP A 94 -1.46 2.47 16.69
CA ASP A 94 -1.17 3.85 16.29
C ASP A 94 -0.60 3.92 14.86
N TYR A 95 -0.65 5.10 14.24
CA TYR A 95 -0.05 5.37 12.94
C TYR A 95 1.48 5.36 12.96
N PRO A 96 2.15 5.20 11.80
CA PRO A 96 3.61 5.32 11.72
C PRO A 96 4.11 6.68 12.22
N LYS A 97 5.24 6.69 12.93
CA LYS A 97 5.88 7.93 13.45
C LYS A 97 6.19 8.95 12.34
N SER A 98 6.53 8.48 11.14
CA SER A 98 6.79 9.34 9.99
C SER A 98 5.54 10.09 9.54
N MET A 99 4.35 9.45 9.59
CA MET A 99 3.08 10.09 9.28
C MET A 99 2.72 11.14 10.32
N HIS A 100 2.85 10.82 11.61
CA HIS A 100 2.68 11.80 12.69
C HIS A 100 3.54 13.05 12.47
N ALA A 101 4.83 12.85 12.17
CA ALA A 101 5.78 13.94 11.97
C ALA A 101 5.51 14.81 10.73
N LEU A 102 4.94 14.23 9.66
CA LEU A 102 4.78 14.92 8.38
C LEU A 102 3.37 15.47 8.15
N VAL A 103 2.36 14.76 8.62
CA VAL A 103 0.95 15.12 8.45
C VAL A 103 0.48 16.03 9.58
N GLY A 104 0.96 15.80 10.80
CA GLY A 104 0.61 16.58 11.98
C GLY A 104 -0.88 16.56 12.27
N LYS A 105 -1.46 17.74 12.53
CA LYS A 105 -2.86 17.90 12.96
C LYS A 105 -3.92 17.40 11.96
N ARG A 106 -3.54 17.14 10.70
CA ARG A 106 -4.47 16.58 9.69
C ARG A 106 -4.65 15.07 9.86
N LEU A 107 -3.75 14.41 10.59
CA LEU A 107 -3.87 13.00 10.93
C LEU A 107 -4.72 12.88 12.20
N PRO A 108 -5.87 12.19 12.16
CA PRO A 108 -6.65 11.93 13.37
C PRO A 108 -5.83 11.12 14.39
N ASN A 109 -6.17 11.27 15.67
CA ASN A 109 -5.60 10.45 16.74
C ASN A 109 -6.62 9.41 17.16
N PHE A 110 -6.17 8.20 17.46
CA PHE A 110 -7.00 7.22 18.15
C PHE A 110 -7.13 7.63 19.63
N THR A 111 -8.33 7.50 20.20
CA THR A 111 -8.45 7.46 21.67
C THR A 111 -7.78 6.19 22.22
N HIS A 112 -7.64 6.11 23.54
CA HIS A 112 -7.11 4.91 24.16
C HIS A 112 -7.96 3.67 23.85
N GLU A 113 -9.28 3.81 23.91
CA GLU A 113 -10.25 2.75 23.63
C GLU A 113 -10.21 2.32 22.16
N GLU A 114 -10.09 3.28 21.24
CA GLU A 114 -9.96 3.01 19.81
C GLU A 114 -8.64 2.30 19.47
N ALA A 115 -7.53 2.74 20.08
CA ALA A 115 -6.23 2.11 19.88
C ALA A 115 -6.24 0.64 20.34
N GLU A 116 -6.86 0.35 21.49
CA GLU A 116 -7.01 -1.02 21.98
C GLU A 116 -8.00 -1.84 21.14
N LEU A 117 -9.06 -1.23 20.60
CA LEU A 117 -9.98 -1.89 19.67
C LEU A 117 -9.28 -2.28 18.35
N VAL A 118 -8.46 -1.38 17.81
CA VAL A 118 -7.81 -1.53 16.49
C VAL A 118 -6.62 -2.50 16.56
N LYS A 119 -5.86 -2.47 17.65
CA LYS A 119 -4.67 -3.31 17.82
C LYS A 119 -5.05 -4.80 17.85
N GLY A 120 -4.45 -5.58 16.96
CA GLY A 120 -4.71 -7.01 16.80
C GLY A 120 -6.04 -7.34 16.11
N SER A 121 -6.68 -6.37 15.46
CA SER A 121 -7.96 -6.57 14.76
C SER A 121 -7.83 -7.30 13.40
N TYR A 122 -7.03 -8.36 13.32
CA TYR A 122 -6.95 -9.23 12.14
C TYR A 122 -6.40 -10.61 12.53
N ASP A 123 -6.91 -11.66 11.87
CA ASP A 123 -6.41 -13.03 11.99
C ASP A 123 -5.40 -13.36 10.87
N PHE A 124 -5.55 -12.70 9.71
CA PHE A 124 -4.64 -12.77 8.58
C PHE A 124 -4.56 -11.42 7.84
N LEU A 125 -3.53 -11.28 7.02
CA LEU A 125 -3.36 -10.16 6.09
C LEU A 125 -3.51 -10.64 4.65
N GLY A 126 -4.47 -10.09 3.92
CA GLY A 126 -4.49 -10.15 2.47
C GLY A 126 -3.54 -9.12 1.88
N LEU A 127 -2.69 -9.52 0.94
CA LEU A 127 -1.73 -8.65 0.28
C LEU A 127 -1.97 -8.64 -1.23
N ASN A 128 -2.23 -7.44 -1.75
CA ASN A 128 -2.32 -7.15 -3.18
C ASN A 128 -0.99 -6.54 -3.64
N TYR A 129 -0.29 -7.22 -4.55
CA TYR A 129 1.00 -6.79 -5.06
C TYR A 129 1.06 -6.83 -6.59
N TYR A 130 1.59 -5.76 -7.19
CA TYR A 130 1.63 -5.62 -8.65
C TYR A 130 2.96 -5.10 -9.20
N THR A 131 3.62 -4.20 -8.49
CA THR A 131 4.79 -3.46 -9.02
C THR A 131 5.69 -2.97 -7.89
N SER A 132 6.81 -2.36 -8.26
CA SER A 132 7.69 -1.62 -7.35
C SER A 132 8.06 -0.27 -7.95
N PHE A 133 8.51 0.65 -7.10
CA PHE A 133 9.02 1.96 -7.51
C PHE A 133 10.37 2.26 -6.87
N TYR A 134 11.19 3.06 -7.56
CA TYR A 134 12.27 3.79 -6.92
C TYR A 134 11.71 4.98 -6.14
N ALA A 135 12.22 5.21 -4.93
CA ALA A 135 11.85 6.34 -4.09
C ALA A 135 13.06 7.25 -3.82
N ALA A 136 12.95 8.50 -4.24
CA ALA A 136 13.92 9.55 -3.95
C ALA A 136 13.37 10.54 -2.92
N ASN A 137 14.25 11.14 -2.12
CA ASN A 137 13.85 12.17 -1.17
C ASN A 137 13.46 13.46 -1.89
N LEU A 138 12.26 13.97 -1.60
CA LEU A 138 11.82 15.29 -2.08
C LEU A 138 11.90 16.31 -0.93
N PRO A 139 12.92 17.20 -0.93
CA PRO A 139 13.17 18.09 0.22
C PRO A 139 12.23 19.29 0.28
N ALA A 140 11.59 19.68 -0.83
CA ALA A 140 10.76 20.88 -0.87
C ALA A 140 9.54 20.75 0.04
N VAL A 141 9.32 21.78 0.86
CA VAL A 141 8.08 21.91 1.64
C VAL A 141 7.03 22.47 0.68
N ASN A 142 6.09 21.62 0.28
CA ASN A 142 4.92 22.12 -0.42
C ASN A 142 4.01 22.80 0.60
N THR A 143 3.95 24.13 0.58
CA THR A 143 3.07 24.92 1.46
C THR A 143 1.77 25.33 0.77
N VAL A 144 1.70 25.18 -0.55
CA VAL A 144 0.54 25.52 -1.39
C VAL A 144 0.01 24.21 -1.97
N ASN A 145 -1.30 24.06 -2.17
CA ASN A 145 -1.84 22.85 -2.79
C ASN A 145 -1.40 21.55 -2.07
N ILE A 146 -1.50 21.54 -0.75
CA ILE A 146 -1.16 20.39 0.08
C ILE A 146 -2.11 19.23 -0.23
N SER A 147 -1.57 18.02 -0.34
CA SER A 147 -2.33 16.80 -0.58
C SER A 147 -1.68 15.62 0.13
N MET A 148 -2.50 14.65 0.55
CA MET A 148 -2.06 13.37 1.10
C MET A 148 -0.97 12.71 0.22
N LEU A 149 -1.11 12.81 -1.10
CA LEU A 149 -0.16 12.23 -2.07
C LEU A 149 1.26 12.79 -1.94
N THR A 150 1.39 14.03 -1.47
CA THR A 150 2.68 14.73 -1.35
C THR A 150 3.30 14.64 0.04
N ASP A 151 2.52 14.23 1.06
CA ASP A 151 2.91 14.29 2.46
C ASP A 151 4.06 13.32 2.81
N SER A 152 4.24 12.26 2.02
CA SER A 152 5.38 11.34 2.18
C SER A 152 6.73 12.02 1.85
N LYS A 153 6.72 13.18 1.17
CA LYS A 153 7.92 13.90 0.70
C LYS A 153 8.84 12.99 -0.09
N THR A 154 8.26 12.26 -1.05
CA THR A 154 8.98 11.33 -1.92
C THR A 154 8.69 11.65 -3.38
N ASN A 155 9.69 11.41 -4.23
CA ASN A 155 9.50 11.31 -5.66
C ASN A 155 9.57 9.83 -6.03
N LEU A 156 8.49 9.31 -6.62
CA LEU A 156 8.36 7.91 -7.01
C LEU A 156 8.55 7.79 -8.52
N SER A 157 9.38 6.85 -8.94
CA SER A 157 9.69 6.62 -10.36
C SER A 157 9.85 5.14 -10.64
N SER A 158 9.46 4.71 -11.83
CA SER A 158 9.77 3.36 -12.31
C SER A 158 11.14 3.27 -12.99
N GLU A 159 11.83 4.40 -13.13
CA GLU A 159 13.12 4.53 -13.82
C GLU A 159 14.19 5.18 -12.93
N ARG A 160 15.43 4.68 -13.05
CA ARG A 160 16.62 5.26 -12.44
C ARG A 160 17.77 5.23 -13.43
N ASN A 161 18.36 6.40 -13.72
CA ASN A 161 19.51 6.57 -14.61
C ASN A 161 19.31 5.91 -15.99
N GLY A 162 18.18 6.12 -16.65
CA GLY A 162 17.91 5.52 -17.98
C GLY A 162 17.47 4.05 -17.93
N LYS A 163 17.33 3.45 -16.74
CA LYS A 163 16.97 2.03 -16.58
C LYS A 163 15.71 1.85 -15.76
N PHE A 164 14.71 1.20 -16.35
CA PHE A 164 13.50 0.81 -15.66
C PHE A 164 13.76 -0.26 -14.58
N ILE A 165 12.90 -0.28 -13.57
CA ILE A 165 12.99 -1.22 -12.44
C ILE A 165 12.75 -2.67 -12.87
N GLY A 166 11.99 -2.88 -13.94
CA GLY A 166 11.69 -4.18 -14.52
C GLY A 166 11.10 -4.04 -15.93
N ASP A 167 10.42 -5.08 -16.41
CA ASP A 167 9.76 -5.06 -17.72
C ASP A 167 8.41 -4.34 -17.64
N GLN A 168 8.07 -3.55 -18.66
CA GLN A 168 6.84 -2.76 -18.66
C GLN A 168 5.59 -3.66 -18.80
N THR A 169 4.54 -3.34 -18.05
CA THR A 169 3.22 -3.96 -18.20
C THR A 169 2.34 -3.16 -19.17
N GLY A 170 1.10 -3.61 -19.40
CA GLY A 170 0.10 -2.88 -20.16
C GLY A 170 -0.33 -1.54 -19.53
N TYR A 171 0.00 -1.30 -18.26
CA TYR A 171 -0.18 0.00 -17.63
C TYR A 171 1.15 0.72 -17.52
N SER A 172 1.23 1.94 -18.04
CA SER A 172 2.50 2.66 -18.30
C SER A 172 3.39 2.86 -17.07
N MET A 173 2.79 2.92 -15.87
CA MET A 173 3.51 3.09 -14.61
C MET A 173 3.92 1.78 -13.94
N PHE A 174 3.35 0.63 -14.34
CA PHE A 174 3.57 -0.65 -13.67
C PHE A 174 4.63 -1.48 -14.40
N TYR A 175 5.56 -2.03 -13.62
CA TYR A 175 6.69 -2.81 -14.11
C TYR A 175 6.84 -4.11 -13.31
N VAL A 176 7.19 -5.18 -14.00
CA VAL A 176 7.36 -6.52 -13.44
C VAL A 176 8.59 -6.55 -12.52
N TYR A 177 8.37 -6.67 -11.22
CA TYR A 177 9.45 -6.71 -10.23
C TYR A 177 9.19 -7.75 -9.13
N PRO A 178 9.39 -9.05 -9.39
CA PRO A 178 9.09 -10.12 -8.42
C PRO A 178 9.86 -10.00 -7.11
N ARG A 179 11.09 -9.47 -7.17
CA ARG A 179 11.92 -9.23 -5.98
C ARG A 179 11.23 -8.34 -4.96
N GLY A 180 10.45 -7.35 -5.41
CA GLY A 180 9.73 -6.47 -4.49
C GLY A 180 8.67 -7.19 -3.66
N LEU A 181 8.02 -8.23 -4.21
CA LEU A 181 7.08 -9.05 -3.45
C LEU A 181 7.80 -9.80 -2.33
N LYS A 182 8.94 -10.43 -2.64
CA LYS A 182 9.78 -11.08 -1.63
C LYS A 182 10.20 -10.10 -0.54
N ASP A 183 10.73 -8.95 -0.92
CA ASP A 183 11.25 -7.95 0.02
C ASP A 183 10.10 -7.42 0.92
N LEU A 184 8.90 -7.20 0.35
CA LEU A 184 7.71 -6.80 1.10
C LEU A 184 7.27 -7.89 2.09
N LEU A 185 7.24 -9.17 1.69
CA LEU A 185 6.90 -10.28 2.59
C LEU A 185 7.90 -10.40 3.76
N ILE A 186 9.20 -10.31 3.48
CA ILE A 186 10.25 -10.33 4.50
C ILE A 186 10.13 -9.13 5.43
N TYR A 187 9.90 -7.94 4.87
CA TYR A 187 9.67 -6.73 5.65
C TYR A 187 8.46 -6.90 6.57
N THR A 188 7.34 -7.41 6.06
CA THR A 188 6.13 -7.64 6.88
C THR A 188 6.39 -8.63 7.99
N LYS A 189 7.11 -9.71 7.70
CA LYS A 189 7.55 -10.69 8.71
C LYS A 189 8.33 -10.03 9.84
N GLN A 190 9.33 -9.23 9.50
CA GLN A 190 10.24 -8.60 10.46
C GLN A 190 9.58 -7.44 11.23
N LYS A 191 8.77 -6.63 10.54
CA LYS A 191 8.23 -5.38 11.07
C LYS A 191 6.88 -5.54 11.77
N TYR A 192 6.04 -6.50 11.36
CA TYR A 192 4.65 -6.59 11.79
C TYR A 192 4.30 -7.92 12.48
N LYS A 193 5.27 -8.48 13.22
CA LYS A 193 5.11 -9.69 14.05
C LYS A 193 4.73 -10.95 13.26
N ASN A 194 5.20 -11.05 12.02
CA ASN A 194 5.04 -12.23 11.17
C ASN A 194 3.60 -12.79 11.12
N PRO A 195 2.63 -12.00 10.65
CA PRO A 195 1.24 -12.45 10.56
C PRO A 195 1.08 -13.53 9.48
N THR A 196 -0.01 -14.28 9.51
CA THR A 196 -0.42 -15.10 8.36
C THR A 196 -0.73 -14.17 7.18
N ILE A 197 -0.14 -14.44 6.01
CA ILE A 197 -0.32 -13.63 4.81
C ILE A 197 -0.90 -14.50 3.69
N TYR A 198 -1.92 -13.98 3.00
CA TYR A 198 -2.42 -14.52 1.74
C TYR A 198 -2.15 -13.49 0.63
N ILE A 199 -1.58 -13.92 -0.48
CA ILE A 199 -1.53 -13.08 -1.68
C ILE A 199 -2.92 -13.09 -2.30
N THR A 200 -3.67 -12.01 -2.12
CA THR A 200 -5.08 -11.92 -2.54
C THR A 200 -5.22 -11.37 -3.96
N GLU A 201 -4.26 -10.57 -4.40
CA GLU A 201 -4.13 -10.16 -5.80
C GLU A 201 -2.67 -10.10 -6.23
N CYS A 202 -2.40 -10.62 -7.43
CA CYS A 202 -1.13 -10.50 -8.12
C CYS A 202 -1.40 -10.72 -9.61
N GLY A 203 -1.06 -9.78 -10.47
CA GLY A 203 -1.41 -9.90 -11.88
C GLY A 203 -0.74 -8.87 -12.78
N ILE A 204 -0.98 -9.03 -14.07
CA ILE A 204 -0.42 -8.19 -15.12
C ILE A 204 -1.46 -7.95 -16.22
N SER A 205 -1.50 -6.72 -16.72
CA SER A 205 -2.25 -6.32 -17.91
C SER A 205 -1.31 -6.20 -19.12
N TYR A 206 -1.87 -6.20 -20.33
CA TYR A 206 -1.16 -5.90 -21.57
C TYR A 206 -1.91 -4.83 -22.35
N ALA A 207 -1.16 -3.90 -22.93
CA ALA A 207 -1.69 -2.87 -23.80
C ALA A 207 -1.84 -3.43 -25.22
N ASN A 208 -2.67 -2.77 -26.03
CA ASN A 208 -2.75 -2.98 -27.49
C ASN A 208 -3.17 -4.40 -27.91
N ILE A 209 -3.90 -5.14 -27.07
CA ILE A 209 -4.53 -6.41 -27.45
C ILE A 209 -5.86 -6.10 -28.17
N THR A 210 -5.91 -6.34 -29.48
CA THR A 210 -7.09 -6.01 -30.32
C THR A 210 -7.83 -7.24 -30.83
N THR A 211 -7.27 -8.44 -30.65
CA THR A 211 -7.87 -9.70 -31.10
C THR A 211 -7.83 -10.79 -30.02
N ILE A 212 -8.78 -11.74 -30.09
CA ILE A 212 -8.81 -12.91 -29.19
C ILE A 212 -7.51 -13.71 -29.31
N LYS A 213 -7.02 -13.93 -30.54
CA LYS A 213 -5.78 -14.70 -30.78
C LYS A 213 -4.56 -14.08 -30.10
N GLN A 214 -4.45 -12.74 -30.09
CA GLN A 214 -3.40 -12.05 -29.34
C GLN A 214 -3.62 -12.17 -27.83
N GLY A 215 -4.85 -11.99 -27.37
CA GLY A 215 -5.18 -12.05 -25.94
C GLY A 215 -5.04 -13.43 -25.30
N THR A 216 -5.22 -14.51 -26.08
CA THR A 216 -5.02 -15.88 -25.59
C THR A 216 -3.57 -16.35 -25.67
N ASN A 217 -2.74 -15.74 -26.52
CA ASN A 217 -1.31 -16.00 -26.58
C ASN A 217 -0.56 -15.10 -25.59
N ASP A 218 -0.60 -15.47 -24.31
CA ASP A 218 -0.08 -14.66 -23.20
C ASP A 218 1.03 -15.39 -22.38
N PRO A 219 2.18 -15.69 -22.99
CA PRO A 219 3.32 -16.27 -22.29
C PRO A 219 3.91 -15.33 -21.23
N GLN A 220 3.77 -14.02 -21.42
CA GLN A 220 4.29 -13.03 -20.48
C GLN A 220 3.58 -13.12 -19.13
N ARG A 221 2.27 -13.41 -19.09
CA ARG A 221 1.54 -13.63 -17.83
C ARG A 221 2.00 -14.90 -17.14
N VAL A 222 2.32 -15.94 -17.91
CA VAL A 222 2.92 -17.18 -17.36
C VAL A 222 4.26 -16.87 -16.70
N ASP A 223 5.13 -16.11 -17.36
CA ASP A 223 6.44 -15.73 -16.81
C ASP A 223 6.32 -14.79 -15.60
N PHE A 224 5.37 -13.85 -15.63
CA PHE A 224 5.02 -13.01 -14.49
C PHE A 224 4.67 -13.87 -13.26
N TYR A 225 3.73 -14.81 -13.40
CA TYR A 225 3.33 -15.68 -12.30
C TYR A 225 4.46 -16.58 -11.83
N ARG A 226 5.22 -17.17 -12.74
CA ARG A 226 6.39 -17.98 -12.41
C ARG A 226 7.39 -17.19 -11.56
N GLY A 227 7.73 -15.97 -11.98
CA GLY A 227 8.66 -15.10 -11.25
C GLY A 227 8.16 -14.73 -9.85
N HIS A 228 6.88 -14.36 -9.71
CA HIS A 228 6.31 -13.97 -8.42
C HIS A 228 6.11 -15.16 -7.48
N LEU A 229 5.73 -16.35 -7.98
CA LEU A 229 5.64 -17.56 -7.18
C LEU A 229 7.02 -18.01 -6.67
N LEU A 230 8.07 -17.87 -7.48
CA LEU A 230 9.44 -18.11 -7.03
C LEU A 230 9.88 -17.11 -5.94
N ALA A 231 9.50 -15.84 -6.08
CA ALA A 231 9.76 -14.83 -5.06
C ALA A 231 9.05 -15.15 -3.73
N VAL A 232 7.80 -15.61 -3.79
CA VAL A 232 7.06 -16.10 -2.60
C VAL A 232 7.77 -17.30 -1.98
N LYS A 233 8.16 -18.30 -2.79
CA LYS A 233 8.90 -19.47 -2.30
C LYS A 233 10.18 -19.06 -1.55
N GLN A 234 10.94 -18.11 -2.10
CA GLN A 234 12.15 -17.58 -1.48
C GLN A 234 11.91 -16.74 -0.21
N ALA A 235 10.69 -16.24 0.01
CA ALA A 235 10.33 -15.54 1.25
C ALA A 235 9.92 -16.51 2.37
N ILE A 236 9.45 -17.71 2.00
CA ILE A 236 9.06 -18.77 2.93
C ILE A 236 10.28 -19.54 3.46
N THR A 237 11.27 -19.77 2.59
CA THR A 237 12.53 -20.48 2.90
C THR A 237 13.56 -19.56 3.56
#